data_AF-A0A836ZQP5-F1
#
_entry.id   AF-A0A836ZQP5-F1
#
_cell.length_a   1.000
_cell.length_b   1.000
_cell.length_c   1.000
_cell.angle_alpha   90.00
_cell.angle_beta   90.00
_cell.angle_gamma   90.00
#
_symmetry.space_group_name_H-M   'P 1'
#
loop_
_entity.id
_entity.type
_entity.pdbx_description
1 polymer ?
#
loop_
_entity_poly.entity_id
_entity_poly.type
_entity_poly.pdbx_seq_one_letter_code
_entity_poly.pdbx_strand_id
1 'polypeptide(L)'
;SALGMGFAVISSDAGHEGDQNPLFGLDPQARLDYGYRAVQVLTAMAKQVIAVAYGKGPDTSYFGGCSNGGRHAMVAAARDAANYDGILAGDPGFHLPKAALAAMATAQQLAALSDGHDVASGL
;
A
#
# COMPACT_ATOMS: atom_id res chain seq x y z
N SER A 1 7.55 4.13 17.77
CA SER A 1 7.19 4.51 16.38
C SER A 1 8.44 4.99 15.66
N ALA A 2 8.46 5.03 14.32
CA ALA A 2 9.61 5.56 13.57
C ALA A 2 9.96 6.99 13.99
N LEU A 3 8.95 7.84 14.20
CA LEU A 3 9.14 9.20 14.72
C LEU A 3 9.85 9.22 16.09
N GLY A 4 9.44 8.35 17.02
CA GLY A 4 10.08 8.25 18.34
C GLY A 4 11.51 7.70 18.31
N MET A 5 11.94 7.11 17.19
CA MET A 5 13.33 6.68 16.97
C MET A 5 14.16 7.77 16.25
N GLY A 6 13.60 8.95 15.99
CA GLY A 6 14.29 10.08 15.38
C GLY A 6 14.19 10.17 13.85
N PHE A 7 13.34 9.36 13.22
CA PHE A 7 13.10 9.47 11.77
C PHE A 7 12.16 10.63 11.44
N ALA A 8 12.41 11.30 10.32
CA ALA A 8 11.38 12.06 9.62
C ALA A 8 10.41 11.06 8.96
N VAL A 9 9.10 11.22 9.19
CA VAL A 9 8.07 10.27 8.74
C VAL A 9 7.06 10.97 7.85
N ILE A 10 6.69 10.30 6.77
CA ILE A 10 5.61 10.71 5.87
C ILE A 10 4.65 9.53 5.64
N SER A 11 3.36 9.83 5.52
CA SER A 11 2.30 8.91 5.12
C SER A 11 1.35 9.60 4.14
N SER A 12 0.55 8.83 3.41
CA SER A 12 -0.42 9.38 2.45
C SER A 12 -1.63 8.45 2.31
N ASP A 13 -2.74 9.06 1.93
CA ASP A 13 -3.99 8.46 1.45
C ASP A 13 -3.89 7.87 0.01
N ALA A 14 -2.72 7.99 -0.62
CA ALA A 14 -2.44 7.60 -2.00
C ALA A 14 -3.29 8.34 -3.06
N GLY A 15 -3.67 9.60 -2.77
CA GLY A 15 -4.18 10.55 -3.77
C GLY A 15 -5.69 10.62 -3.90
N HIS A 16 -6.45 10.20 -2.89
CA HIS A 16 -7.90 10.34 -2.87
C HIS A 16 -8.43 10.39 -1.44
N GLU A 17 -9.37 11.31 -1.20
CA GLU A 17 -10.10 11.44 0.05
C GLU A 17 -11.46 10.72 -0.06
N GLY A 18 -11.96 10.16 1.04
CA GLY A 18 -13.32 9.63 1.13
C GLY A 18 -13.47 8.29 1.85
N ASP A 19 -14.69 7.78 1.86
CA ASP A 19 -15.03 6.48 2.45
C ASP A 19 -14.20 5.36 1.80
N GLN A 20 -14.00 4.26 2.54
CA GLN A 20 -13.28 3.06 2.08
C GLN A 20 -14.06 2.33 0.97
N ASN A 21 -14.16 2.93 -0.21
CA ASN A 21 -14.90 2.46 -1.37
C ASN A 21 -14.04 2.57 -2.65
N PRO A 22 -14.38 1.82 -3.72
CA PRO A 22 -13.56 1.77 -4.93
C PRO A 22 -13.84 2.92 -5.94
N LEU A 23 -14.65 3.93 -5.59
CA LEU A 23 -15.12 4.93 -6.55
C LEU A 23 -14.03 5.88 -7.02
N PHE A 24 -12.92 6.04 -6.28
CA PHE A 24 -11.72 6.72 -6.78
C PHE A 24 -11.25 6.12 -8.11
N GLY A 25 -11.51 4.82 -8.30
CA GLY A 25 -11.23 4.08 -9.51
C GLY A 25 -12.01 4.57 -10.73
N LEU A 26 -12.94 5.52 -10.63
CA LEU A 26 -13.53 6.15 -11.81
C LEU A 26 -12.58 7.17 -12.46
N ASP A 27 -11.69 7.79 -11.69
CA ASP A 27 -10.69 8.73 -12.17
C ASP A 27 -9.40 7.99 -12.60
N PRO A 28 -8.99 8.06 -13.88
CA PRO A 28 -7.73 7.49 -14.34
C PRO A 28 -6.51 7.99 -13.56
N GLN A 29 -6.49 9.25 -13.14
CA GLN A 29 -5.36 9.84 -12.44
C GLN A 29 -5.24 9.27 -11.02
N ALA A 30 -6.35 9.20 -10.28
CA ALA A 30 -6.39 8.55 -8.97
C ALA A 30 -5.95 7.06 -9.01
N ARG A 31 -6.21 6.33 -10.11
CA ARG A 31 -5.65 4.97 -10.29
C ARG A 31 -4.12 4.97 -10.37
N LEU A 32 -3.53 5.95 -11.04
CA LEU A 32 -2.06 6.08 -11.15
C LEU A 32 -1.44 6.48 -9.81
N ASP A 33 -2.08 7.40 -9.09
CA ASP A 33 -1.66 7.85 -7.75
C ASP A 33 -1.70 6.70 -6.75
N TYR A 34 -2.82 5.99 -6.68
CA TYR A 34 -2.94 4.79 -5.88
C TYR A 34 -1.94 3.71 -6.31
N GLY A 35 -1.70 3.55 -7.62
CA GLY A 35 -0.90 2.49 -8.23
C GLY A 35 0.61 2.61 -8.02
N TYR A 36 1.17 3.81 -8.15
CA TYR A 36 2.62 4.01 -7.98
C TYR A 36 3.04 5.47 -7.80
N ARG A 37 2.30 6.43 -8.35
CA ARG A 37 2.75 7.82 -8.37
C ARG A 37 2.83 8.45 -6.98
N ALA A 38 1.98 8.04 -6.04
CA ALA A 38 2.06 8.54 -4.66
C ALA A 38 3.45 8.30 -4.06
N VAL A 39 4.01 7.09 -4.21
CA VAL A 39 5.36 6.74 -3.72
C VAL A 39 6.42 7.67 -4.34
N GLN A 40 6.36 7.87 -5.66
CA GLN A 40 7.32 8.67 -6.41
C GLN A 40 7.33 10.15 -5.97
N VAL A 41 6.14 10.76 -6.00
CA VAL A 41 5.99 12.20 -5.74
C VAL A 41 6.30 12.52 -4.27
N LEU A 42 5.81 11.71 -3.35
CA LEU A 42 5.98 11.97 -1.92
C LEU A 42 7.43 11.76 -1.47
N THR A 43 8.16 10.83 -2.08
CA THR A 43 9.56 10.59 -1.75
C THR A 43 10.45 11.76 -2.14
N ALA A 44 10.28 12.28 -3.35
CA ALA A 44 10.99 13.47 -3.80
C ALA A 44 10.66 14.68 -2.92
N MET A 45 9.36 14.90 -2.65
CA MET A 45 8.90 15.99 -1.79
C MET A 45 9.48 15.87 -0.37
N ALA A 46 9.39 14.70 0.27
CA ALA A 46 9.88 14.50 1.62
C ALA A 46 11.38 14.76 1.74
N LYS A 47 12.20 14.25 0.80
CA LYS A 47 13.65 14.50 0.80
C LYS A 47 13.98 15.98 0.64
N GLN A 48 13.22 16.71 -0.18
CA GLN A 48 13.39 18.15 -0.33
C GLN A 48 13.02 18.91 0.96
N VAL A 49 11.89 18.57 1.60
CA VAL A 49 11.48 19.17 2.87
C VAL A 49 12.51 18.90 3.96
N ILE A 50 13.03 17.67 4.07
CA ILE A 50 14.09 17.31 5.01
C ILE A 50 15.34 18.18 4.76
N ALA A 51 15.76 18.34 3.51
CA ALA A 51 16.93 19.17 3.17
C ALA A 51 16.76 20.64 3.57
N VAL A 52 15.58 21.21 3.35
CA VAL A 52 15.28 22.59 3.75
C VAL A 52 15.22 22.73 5.28
N ALA A 53 14.57 21.79 5.97
CA ALA A 53 14.35 21.86 7.41
C ALA A 53 15.63 21.61 8.23
N TYR A 54 16.51 20.72 7.75
CA TYR A 54 17.66 20.25 8.52
C TYR A 54 19.02 20.63 7.89
N GLY A 55 19.02 21.31 6.74
CA GLY A 55 20.23 21.74 6.04
C GLY A 55 21.01 20.59 5.37
N LYS A 56 20.49 19.36 5.40
CA LYS A 56 21.08 18.17 4.77
C LYS A 56 20.01 17.15 4.38
N GLY A 57 20.32 16.28 3.43
CA GLY A 57 19.49 15.12 3.10
C GLY A 57 19.49 14.06 4.22
N PRO A 58 18.60 13.05 4.13
CA PRO A 58 18.61 11.93 5.07
C PRO A 58 19.90 11.12 4.93
N ASP A 59 20.48 10.68 6.05
CA ASP A 59 21.63 9.76 6.06
C ASP A 59 21.24 8.36 5.58
N THR A 60 19.99 7.98 5.84
CA THR A 60 19.38 6.75 5.34
C THR A 60 17.87 6.91 5.15
N SER A 61 17.31 6.20 4.17
CA SER A 61 15.90 6.22 3.80
C SER A 61 15.32 4.81 3.80
N TYR A 62 14.19 4.61 4.50
CA TYR A 62 13.47 3.33 4.54
C TYR A 62 12.04 3.50 4.04
N PHE A 63 11.50 2.47 3.38
CA PHE A 63 10.07 2.37 3.06
C PHE A 63 9.50 1.10 3.72
N GLY A 64 8.33 1.19 4.34
CA GLY A 64 7.74 0.02 4.97
C GLY A 64 6.22 0.09 5.08
N GLY A 65 5.58 -1.07 4.96
CA GLY A 65 4.13 -1.19 5.12
C GLY A 65 3.66 -2.64 5.07
N CYS A 66 2.41 -2.86 5.50
CA CYS A 66 1.72 -4.14 5.47
C CYS A 66 0.51 -4.09 4.51
N SER A 67 0.08 -5.24 3.95
CA SER A 67 -1.07 -5.34 3.04
C SER A 67 -0.93 -4.44 1.80
N ASN A 68 -1.79 -3.44 1.62
CA ASN A 68 -1.63 -2.45 0.56
C ASN A 68 -0.34 -1.61 0.74
N GLY A 69 0.09 -1.34 1.97
CA GLY A 69 1.39 -0.72 2.24
C GLY A 69 2.55 -1.64 1.83
N GLY A 70 2.41 -2.95 1.99
CA GLY A 70 3.38 -3.94 1.49
C GLY A 70 3.40 -3.99 -0.04
N ARG A 71 2.24 -3.81 -0.68
CA ARG A 71 2.17 -3.61 -2.14
C ARG A 71 2.92 -2.35 -2.57
N HIS A 72 2.73 -1.22 -1.88
CA HIS A 72 3.48 0.01 -2.16
C HIS A 72 4.98 -0.15 -1.90
N ALA A 73 5.38 -0.93 -0.89
CA ALA A 73 6.78 -1.26 -0.63
C ALA A 73 7.40 -2.06 -1.79
N MET A 74 6.67 -3.04 -2.35
CA MET A 74 7.11 -3.75 -3.56
C MET A 74 7.14 -2.85 -4.80
N VAL A 75 6.22 -1.88 -4.92
CA VAL A 75 6.26 -0.87 -5.99
C VAL A 75 7.51 0.01 -5.86
N ALA A 76 7.81 0.48 -4.64
CA ALA A 76 9.03 1.22 -4.35
C ALA A 76 10.28 0.40 -4.74
N ALA A 77 10.32 -0.88 -4.37
CA ALA A 77 11.42 -1.77 -4.72
C ALA A 77 11.56 -2.00 -6.23
N ALA A 78 10.44 -2.04 -6.97
CA ALA A 78 10.47 -2.31 -8.41
C ALA A 78 10.74 -1.05 -9.26
N ARG A 79 10.37 0.14 -8.79
CA ARG A 79 10.36 1.38 -9.59
C ARG A 79 11.28 2.48 -9.06
N ASP A 80 11.47 2.54 -7.75
CA ASP A 80 12.14 3.64 -7.06
C ASP A 80 13.22 3.13 -6.09
N ALA A 81 13.79 1.95 -6.33
CA ALA A 81 14.73 1.29 -5.42
C ALA A 81 15.90 2.20 -5.00
N ALA A 82 16.41 3.01 -5.93
CA ALA A 82 17.51 3.95 -5.70
C ALA A 82 17.20 5.03 -4.63
N ASN A 83 15.95 5.18 -4.22
CA ASN A 83 15.55 6.13 -3.19
C ASN A 83 15.61 5.60 -1.76
N TYR A 84 15.82 4.29 -1.56
CA TYR A 84 15.76 3.68 -0.23
C TYR A 84 16.92 2.72 -0.01
N ASP A 85 17.47 2.73 1.21
CA ASP A 85 18.51 1.80 1.65
C ASP A 85 17.91 0.49 2.18
N GLY A 86 16.64 0.52 2.59
CA GLY A 86 15.92 -0.66 3.05
C GLY A 86 14.42 -0.57 2.80
N ILE A 87 13.82 -1.70 2.40
CA ILE A 87 12.39 -1.81 2.12
C ILE A 87 11.82 -2.99 2.91
N LEU A 88 10.78 -2.75 3.69
CA LEU A 88 10.06 -3.76 4.47
C LEU A 88 8.64 -3.95 3.93
N ALA A 89 8.43 -5.03 3.17
CA ALA A 89 7.13 -5.37 2.60
C ALA A 89 6.46 -6.50 3.39
N GLY A 90 5.51 -6.16 4.27
CA GLY A 90 4.68 -7.12 5.00
C GLY A 90 3.40 -7.47 4.22
N ASP A 91 3.01 -8.75 4.21
CA ASP A 91 1.82 -9.29 3.52
C ASP A 91 1.49 -8.59 2.19
N PRO A 92 2.45 -8.48 1.26
CA PRO A 92 2.32 -7.56 0.14
C PRO A 92 1.24 -8.03 -0.84
N GLY A 93 0.22 -7.20 -1.04
CA GLY A 93 -0.82 -7.45 -2.04
C GLY A 93 -0.35 -7.19 -3.49
N PHE A 94 0.84 -7.64 -3.91
CA PHE A 94 1.44 -7.29 -5.22
C PHE A 94 0.62 -7.75 -6.44
N HIS A 95 -0.32 -8.67 -6.25
CA HIS A 95 -1.33 -9.06 -7.25
C HIS A 95 -2.75 -8.62 -6.87
N LEU A 96 -2.91 -7.45 -6.24
CA LEU A 96 -4.19 -6.96 -5.72
C LEU A 96 -5.37 -7.05 -6.70
N PRO A 97 -5.22 -6.76 -8.01
CA PRO A 97 -6.34 -6.91 -8.97
C PRO A 97 -6.90 -8.34 -9.08
N LYS A 98 -6.13 -9.35 -8.68
CA LYS A 98 -6.57 -10.77 -8.68
C LYS A 98 -7.25 -11.18 -7.38
N ALA A 99 -7.20 -10.36 -6.33
CA ALA A 99 -7.71 -10.72 -5.01
C ALA A 99 -9.23 -10.98 -5.00
N ALA A 100 -10.00 -10.13 -5.68
CA ALA A 100 -11.45 -10.31 -5.78
C ALA A 100 -11.82 -11.60 -6.55
N LEU A 101 -11.09 -11.91 -7.62
CA LEU A 101 -11.28 -13.15 -8.38
C LEU A 101 -10.99 -14.39 -7.50
N ALA A 102 -9.90 -14.35 -6.72
CA ALA A 102 -9.56 -15.43 -5.79
C ALA A 102 -10.64 -15.60 -4.70
N ALA A 103 -11.17 -14.49 -4.17
CA ALA A 103 -12.25 -14.52 -3.19
C ALA A 103 -13.54 -15.15 -3.78
N MET A 104 -13.92 -14.77 -5.01
CA MET A 104 -15.07 -15.36 -5.69
C MET A 104 -14.90 -16.85 -5.96
N ALA A 105 -13.72 -17.27 -6.41
CA ALA A 105 -13.42 -18.69 -6.63
C ALA A 105 -13.51 -19.48 -5.31
N THR A 106 -12.98 -18.93 -4.22
CA THR A 106 -13.05 -19.54 -2.89
C THR A 106 -14.50 -19.66 -2.41
N ALA A 107 -15.32 -18.63 -2.63
CA ALA A 107 -16.74 -18.66 -2.27
C ALA A 107 -17.52 -19.75 -3.02
N GLN A 108 -17.25 -19.91 -4.33
CA GLN A 108 -17.86 -20.97 -5.14
C GLN A 108 -17.47 -22.38 -4.65
N GLN A 109 -16.19 -22.56 -4.30
CA GLN A 109 -15.69 -23.82 -3.76
C GLN A 109 -16.33 -24.15 -2.41
N LEU A 110 -16.44 -23.17 -1.51
CA LEU A 110 -17.05 -23.39 -0.20
C LEU A 110 -18.55 -23.68 -0.31
N ALA A 111 -19.26 -23.00 -1.21
CA ALA A 111 -20.68 -23.26 -1.46
C ALA A 111 -20.95 -24.66 -2.02
N ALA A 112 -20.00 -25.23 -2.78
CA ALA A 112 -20.10 -26.60 -3.28
C ALA A 112 -19.87 -27.66 -2.20
N LEU A 113 -19.28 -27.29 -1.06
CA LEU A 113 -19.01 -28.17 0.09
C LEU A 113 -20.10 -28.06 1.17
N SER A 114 -20.93 -27.01 1.14
CA SER A 114 -22.02 -26.84 2.09
C SER A 114 -23.22 -27.70 1.69
N ASP A 115 -23.33 -28.89 2.29
CA ASP A 115 -24.43 -29.83 2.05
C ASP A 115 -25.73 -29.41 2.77
N GLY A 116 -26.18 -28.15 2.61
CA GLY A 116 -27.45 -27.64 3.15
C GLY A 116 -27.67 -27.70 4.68
N HIS A 117 -26.80 -28.36 5.44
CA HIS A 117 -26.89 -28.61 6.87
C HIS A 117 -25.97 -27.70 7.71
N ASP A 118 -24.97 -27.06 7.09
CA ASP A 118 -23.96 -26.26 7.79
C ASP A 118 -24.40 -24.79 8.03
N VAL A 119 -25.47 -24.33 7.40
CA VAL A 119 -26.01 -22.96 7.61
C VAL A 119 -26.78 -22.80 8.93
N ALA A 120 -26.96 -23.88 9.70
CA ALA A 120 -27.73 -23.87 10.95
C ALA A 120 -26.86 -23.75 12.23
N SER A 121 -25.53 -23.78 12.14
CA SER A 121 -24.67 -23.88 13.34
C SER A 121 -23.70 -22.70 13.56
N GLY A 122 -23.96 -21.51 13.03
CA GLY A 122 -22.92 -20.45 13.06
C GLY A 122 -23.37 -19.00 12.97
N LEU A 123 -24.42 -18.60 13.71
CA LEU A 123 -24.57 -17.28 14.35
C LEU A 123 -25.36 -17.45 15.65
#